data_AF-A0A7S3RLG2-F1
#
_entry.id   AF-A0A7S3RLG2-F1
#
_cell.length_a   1.000
_cell.length_b   1.000
_cell.length_c   1.000
_cell.angle_alpha   90.00
_cell.angle_beta   90.00
_cell.angle_gamma   90.00
#
_symmetry.space_group_name_H-M   'P 1'
#
loop_
_entity.id
_entity.type
_entity.pdbx_description
1 polymer ?
#
loop_
_entity_poly.entity_id
_entity_poly.type
_entity_poly.pdbx_seq_one_letter_code
_entity_poly.pdbx_strand_id
1 'polypeptide(L)'
;YKPLTTQRRGMAELHVVGQLLGGDGFQRNSLFCKWSIDAGPNFRLLQGHTSGQTHCDHPNEDEPAVWAHPLDLHYALKGFDGWPKLLLEVWTVDQFGRCELGGYGCCVVPTSSGMHEVRIRPP
;
A
#
# COMPACT_ATOMS: atom_id res chain seq x y z
N TYR A 1 -32.72 22.71 -32.04
CA TYR A 1 -32.16 21.61 -31.22
C TYR A 1 -30.80 21.23 -31.77
N LYS A 2 -29.72 21.52 -31.04
CA LYS A 2 -28.40 20.90 -31.29
C LYS A 2 -28.20 19.86 -30.19
N PRO A 3 -27.87 18.60 -30.50
CA PRO A 3 -27.44 17.68 -29.46
C PRO A 3 -26.09 18.19 -28.95
N LEU A 4 -26.03 18.58 -27.67
CA LEU A 4 -24.77 18.61 -26.96
C LEU A 4 -24.39 17.14 -26.77
N THR A 5 -23.68 16.59 -27.75
CA THR A 5 -22.86 15.42 -27.54
C THR A 5 -21.83 15.84 -26.50
N THR A 6 -22.17 15.69 -25.21
CA THR A 6 -21.21 15.71 -24.13
C THR A 6 -20.22 14.61 -24.46
N GLN A 7 -19.13 14.97 -25.15
CA GLN A 7 -17.96 14.12 -25.17
C GLN A 7 -17.70 13.75 -23.72
N ARG A 8 -17.79 12.47 -23.38
CA ARG A 8 -17.18 11.97 -22.15
C ARG A 8 -15.70 12.35 -22.29
N ARG A 9 -15.30 13.47 -21.67
CA ARG A 9 -13.88 13.81 -21.49
C ARG A 9 -13.24 12.53 -20.96
N GLY A 10 -12.28 12.00 -21.70
CA GLY A 10 -11.49 10.85 -21.22
C GLY A 10 -10.92 11.24 -19.87
N MET A 11 -11.48 10.65 -18.82
CA MET A 11 -10.99 10.86 -17.46
C MET A 11 -9.68 10.11 -17.40
N ALA A 12 -8.60 10.78 -16.99
CA ALA A 12 -7.34 10.09 -16.78
C ALA A 12 -7.53 9.06 -15.65
N GLU A 13 -6.84 7.93 -15.77
CA GLU A 13 -6.94 6.84 -14.80
C GLU A 13 -5.54 6.47 -14.30
N LEU A 14 -5.47 6.04 -13.03
CA LEU A 14 -4.27 5.49 -12.42
C LEU A 14 -4.60 4.09 -11.94
N HIS A 15 -3.80 3.13 -12.41
CA HIS A 15 -3.84 1.75 -11.97
C HIS A 15 -2.59 1.49 -11.15
N VAL A 16 -2.77 1.14 -9.88
CA VAL A 16 -1.69 0.79 -8.94
C VAL A 16 -1.75 -0.71 -8.74
N VAL A 17 -0.89 -1.43 -9.46
CA VAL A 17 -0.85 -2.90 -9.46
C VAL A 17 0.53 -3.37 -9.01
N GLY A 18 0.57 -4.23 -8.01
CA GLY A 18 1.81 -4.75 -7.46
C GLY A 18 1.57 -5.64 -6.25
N GLN A 19 2.56 -5.73 -5.37
CA GLN A 19 2.47 -6.51 -4.14
C GLN A 19 3.39 -5.96 -3.06
N LEU A 20 3.01 -6.15 -1.80
CA LEU A 20 3.90 -6.05 -0.65
C LEU A 20 4.65 -7.38 -0.53
N LEU A 21 5.92 -7.39 -0.91
CA LEU A 21 6.72 -8.62 -0.93
C LEU A 21 6.99 -9.15 0.48
N GLY A 22 7.43 -8.29 1.40
CA GLY A 22 7.95 -8.72 2.70
C GLY A 22 8.66 -7.60 3.44
N GLY A 23 9.38 -7.97 4.50
CA GLY A 23 10.22 -7.05 5.27
C GLY A 23 11.21 -7.76 6.18
N ASP A 24 12.29 -7.07 6.55
CA ASP A 24 13.38 -7.59 7.39
C ASP A 24 13.79 -6.57 8.47
N GLY A 25 14.76 -6.95 9.31
CA GLY A 25 15.35 -6.06 10.31
C GLY A 25 14.47 -5.78 11.54
N PHE A 26 13.45 -6.60 11.79
CA PHE A 26 12.58 -6.51 12.96
C PHE A 26 13.05 -7.45 14.09
N GLN A 27 12.82 -7.05 15.34
CA GLN A 27 13.31 -7.79 16.52
C GLN A 27 12.59 -9.13 16.77
N ARG A 28 11.38 -9.30 16.24
CA ARG A 28 10.54 -10.49 16.46
C ARG A 28 10.24 -11.17 15.13
N ASN A 29 10.03 -12.48 15.19
CA ASN A 29 9.84 -13.37 14.06
C ASN A 29 8.37 -13.80 13.86
N SER A 30 7.44 -12.87 14.07
CA SER A 30 6.02 -13.08 13.77
C SER A 30 5.45 -11.76 13.32
N LEU A 31 5.38 -11.55 12.01
CA LEU A 31 5.28 -10.23 11.39
C LEU A 31 4.13 -10.18 10.38
N PHE A 32 3.31 -9.14 10.48
CA PHE A 32 2.36 -8.78 9.44
C PHE A 32 2.40 -7.27 9.18
N CYS A 33 1.96 -6.86 8.00
CA CYS A 33 1.88 -5.46 7.63
C CYS A 33 0.42 -5.02 7.50
N LYS A 34 0.09 -3.88 8.12
CA LYS A 34 -1.10 -3.10 7.77
C LYS A 34 -0.70 -2.03 6.79
N TRP A 35 -1.51 -1.83 5.76
CA TRP A 35 -1.24 -0.84 4.74
C TRP A 35 -2.45 0.03 4.49
N SER A 36 -2.21 1.25 4.03
CA SER A 36 -3.25 2.15 3.54
C SER A 36 -2.72 3.10 2.47
N ILE A 37 -3.61 3.65 1.66
CA ILE A 37 -3.32 4.65 0.65
C ILE A 37 -3.92 5.99 1.09
N ASP A 38 -3.06 6.99 1.27
CA ASP A 38 -3.45 8.39 1.41
C ASP A 38 -3.36 9.06 0.03
N ALA A 39 -4.51 9.42 -0.53
CA ALA A 39 -4.62 10.04 -1.84
C ALA A 39 -5.37 11.38 -1.73
N GLY A 40 -4.89 12.39 -2.46
CA GLY A 40 -5.52 13.70 -2.47
C GLY A 40 -6.91 13.72 -3.12
N PRO A 41 -7.65 14.83 -3.00
CA PRO A 41 -9.04 14.95 -3.45
C PRO A 41 -9.24 14.80 -4.97
N ASN A 42 -8.14 14.87 -5.74
CA ASN A 42 -8.14 14.67 -7.18
C ASN A 42 -8.19 13.19 -7.59
N PHE A 43 -8.01 12.27 -6.66
CA PHE A 43 -8.01 10.82 -6.90
C PHE A 43 -9.28 10.21 -6.32
N ARG A 44 -10.20 9.78 -7.19
CA ARG A 44 -11.41 9.08 -6.78
C ARG A 44 -11.22 7.58 -6.99
N LEU A 45 -11.26 6.80 -5.93
CA LEU A 45 -11.23 5.34 -6.02
C LEU A 45 -12.43 4.83 -6.84
N LEU A 46 -12.18 3.98 -7.81
CA LEU A 46 -13.17 3.30 -8.63
C LEU A 46 -13.28 1.82 -8.23
N GLN A 47 -12.14 1.15 -8.02
CA GLN A 47 -12.06 -0.26 -7.65
C GLN A 47 -10.85 -0.51 -6.74
N GLY A 48 -10.89 -1.64 -6.01
CA GLY A 48 -9.86 -2.05 -5.06
C GLY A 48 -10.13 -1.58 -3.63
N HIS A 49 -9.14 -1.79 -2.77
CA HIS A 49 -9.19 -1.40 -1.37
C HIS A 49 -8.13 -0.34 -1.09
N THR A 50 -8.46 0.69 -0.31
CA THR A 50 -7.51 1.73 0.10
C THR A 50 -6.75 1.37 1.36
N SER A 51 -7.05 0.23 1.98
CA SER A 51 -6.34 -0.27 3.14
C SER A 51 -6.54 -1.78 3.27
N GLY A 52 -5.65 -2.42 4.00
CA GLY A 52 -5.70 -3.85 4.22
C GLY A 52 -4.63 -4.32 5.20
N GLN A 53 -4.56 -5.64 5.32
CA GLN A 53 -3.59 -6.33 6.16
C GLN A 53 -3.08 -7.56 5.43
N THR A 54 -1.79 -7.83 5.55
CA THR A 54 -1.18 -9.06 5.06
C THR A 54 -1.52 -10.24 5.98
N HIS A 55 -1.12 -11.44 5.56
CA HIS A 55 -1.00 -12.55 6.49
C HIS A 55 0.15 -12.30 7.47
N CYS A 56 0.15 -13.03 8.59
CA CYS A 56 1.27 -13.05 9.53
C CYS A 56 2.22 -14.16 9.13
N ASP A 57 3.47 -13.79 8.85
CA ASP A 57 4.55 -14.72 8.55
C ASP A 57 5.44 -14.94 9.78
N HIS A 58 6.04 -16.12 9.87
CA HIS A 58 6.86 -16.57 11.00
C HIS A 58 8.23 -17.04 10.52
N PRO A 59 9.10 -16.13 10.02
CA PRO A 59 10.41 -16.50 9.48
C PRO A 59 11.35 -17.06 10.56
N ASN A 60 12.39 -17.79 10.16
CA ASN A 60 13.47 -18.13 11.10
C ASN A 60 14.29 -16.88 11.47
N GLU A 61 15.19 -17.00 12.45
CA GLU A 61 16.15 -15.94 12.74
C GLU A 61 16.95 -15.56 11.48
N ASP A 62 17.15 -14.27 11.26
CA ASP A 62 17.83 -13.68 10.09
C ASP A 62 17.17 -13.91 8.72
N GLU A 63 15.98 -14.52 8.65
CA GLU A 63 15.18 -14.61 7.42
C GLU A 63 14.19 -13.43 7.30
N PRO A 64 13.96 -12.89 6.08
CA PRO A 64 12.95 -11.86 5.86
C PRO A 64 11.55 -12.48 5.97
N ALA A 65 10.60 -11.69 6.49
CA ALA A 65 9.19 -12.04 6.41
C ALA A 65 8.72 -11.95 4.95
N VAL A 66 7.93 -12.92 4.48
CA VAL A 66 7.37 -12.96 3.13
C VAL A 66 5.86 -12.82 3.22
N TRP A 67 5.33 -11.71 2.69
CA TRP A 67 3.89 -11.46 2.68
C TRP A 67 3.23 -11.75 1.34
N ALA A 68 3.92 -11.45 0.23
CA ALA A 68 3.41 -11.58 -1.15
C ALA A 68 1.96 -11.07 -1.30
N HIS A 69 1.62 -9.97 -0.63
CA HIS A 69 0.24 -9.50 -0.53
C HIS A 69 -0.11 -8.59 -1.71
N PRO A 70 -1.16 -8.89 -2.49
CA PRO A 70 -1.48 -8.14 -3.69
C PRO A 70 -1.95 -6.71 -3.36
N LEU A 71 -1.53 -5.77 -4.18
CA LEU A 71 -2.07 -4.41 -4.24
C LEU A 71 -2.66 -4.19 -5.63
N ASP A 72 -3.94 -3.88 -5.68
CA ASP A 72 -4.67 -3.56 -6.91
C ASP A 72 -5.67 -2.45 -6.62
N LEU A 73 -5.38 -1.25 -7.11
CA LEU A 73 -6.23 -0.08 -6.96
C LEU A 73 -6.43 0.63 -8.30
N HIS A 74 -7.65 1.05 -8.55
CA HIS A 74 -8.02 1.81 -9.74
C HIS A 74 -8.61 3.16 -9.35
N TYR A 75 -7.98 4.24 -9.79
CA TYR A 75 -8.41 5.61 -9.55
C TYR A 75 -8.81 6.33 -10.84
N ALA A 76 -9.85 7.16 -10.72
CA ALA A 76 -10.16 8.23 -11.65
C ALA A 76 -9.50 9.53 -11.21
N LEU A 77 -8.84 10.23 -12.13
CA LEU A 77 -8.13 11.47 -11.86
C LEU A 77 -8.90 12.69 -12.32
N LYS A 78 -8.86 13.74 -11.48
CA LYS A 78 -9.33 15.10 -11.80
C LYS A 78 -8.18 16.10 -11.96
N GLY A 79 -6.97 15.73 -11.53
CA GLY A 79 -5.75 16.53 -11.53
C GLY A 79 -4.56 15.72 -10.98
N PHE A 80 -3.36 16.31 -10.94
CA PHE A 80 -2.13 15.64 -10.47
C PHE A 80 -1.72 16.00 -9.04
N ASP A 81 -2.28 17.06 -8.45
CA ASP A 81 -1.95 17.46 -7.08
C ASP A 81 -2.45 16.43 -6.07
N GLY A 82 -1.61 16.11 -5.08
CA GLY A 82 -1.93 15.14 -4.03
C GLY A 82 -1.74 13.68 -4.45
N TRP A 83 -0.65 13.39 -5.15
CA TRP A 83 -0.29 12.03 -5.60
C TRP A 83 -0.39 11.00 -4.45
N PRO A 84 -0.96 9.79 -4.71
CA PRO A 84 -1.15 8.79 -3.67
C PRO A 84 0.15 8.40 -2.96
N LYS A 85 0.05 8.14 -1.65
CA LYS A 85 1.12 7.63 -0.80
C LYS A 85 0.68 6.32 -0.18
N LEU A 86 1.58 5.35 -0.15
CA LEU A 86 1.42 4.10 0.57
C LEU A 86 1.97 4.28 1.99
N LEU A 87 1.12 4.05 2.98
CA LEU A 87 1.46 4.03 4.40
C LEU A 87 1.53 2.58 4.84
N LEU A 88 2.56 2.25 5.62
CA LEU A 88 2.87 0.92 6.07
C LEU A 88 3.09 0.94 7.58
N GLU A 89 2.46 0.01 8.28
CA GLU A 89 2.71 -0.31 9.67
C GLU A 89 3.10 -1.77 9.74
N VAL A 90 4.26 -2.08 10.31
CA VAL A 90 4.70 -3.45 10.55
C VAL A 90 4.40 -3.78 12.00
N TRP A 91 3.64 -4.84 12.19
CA TRP A 91 3.16 -5.30 13.48
C TRP A 91 3.79 -6.65 13.79
N THR A 92 4.08 -6.84 15.08
CA THR A 92 4.63 -8.09 15.60
C THR A 92 3.59 -8.77 16.49
N VAL A 93 3.55 -10.10 16.49
CA VAL A 93 2.66 -10.89 17.36
C VAL A 93 3.51 -11.66 18.36
N ASP A 94 3.18 -11.55 19.65
CA ASP A 94 3.86 -12.34 20.67
C ASP A 94 3.23 -13.73 20.87
N GLN A 95 3.87 -14.57 21.69
CA GLN A 95 3.41 -15.91 22.01
C GLN A 95 2.02 -15.97 22.69
N PHE A 96 1.51 -14.84 23.20
CA PHE A 96 0.19 -14.72 23.81
C PHE A 96 -0.85 -14.14 22.83
N GLY A 97 -0.48 -13.95 21.56
CA GLY A 97 -1.34 -13.39 20.52
C GLY A 97 -1.50 -11.87 20.60
N ARG A 98 -0.69 -11.17 21.41
CA ARG A 98 -0.75 -9.71 21.53
C ARG A 98 0.01 -9.07 20.37
N CYS A 99 -0.59 -8.04 19.79
CA CYS A 99 -0.01 -7.29 18.68
C CYS A 99 0.71 -6.04 19.19
N GLU A 100 1.97 -5.87 18.83
CA GLU A 100 2.79 -4.70 19.14
C GLU A 100 3.29 -4.05 17.84
N LEU A 101 3.26 -2.72 17.77
CA LEU A 101 3.78 -1.99 16.62
C LEU A 101 5.30 -2.14 16.55
N GLY A 102 5.80 -2.78 15.51
CA GLY A 102 7.24 -2.95 15.25
C GLY A 102 7.85 -1.76 14.51
N GLY A 103 7.04 -1.01 13.76
CA GLY A 103 7.45 0.24 13.12
C GLY A 103 6.45 0.73 12.09
N TYR A 104 6.69 1.93 11.56
CA TYR A 104 5.87 2.55 10.53
C TYR A 104 6.71 3.31 9.51
N GLY A 105 6.16 3.47 8.30
CA GLY A 105 6.81 4.17 7.20
C GLY A 105 5.83 4.54 6.10
N CYS A 106 6.28 5.33 5.15
CA CYS A 106 5.49 5.64 3.97
C CYS A 106 6.37 5.90 2.75
N CYS A 107 5.79 5.75 1.58
CA CYS A 107 6.37 6.17 0.31
C CYS A 107 5.29 6.77 -0.60
N VAL A 108 5.70 7.59 -1.56
CA VAL A 108 4.82 7.94 -2.69
C VAL A 108 4.62 6.69 -3.54
N VAL A 109 3.43 6.51 -4.12
CA VAL A 109 3.20 5.43 -5.06
C VAL A 109 4.18 5.59 -6.24
N PRO A 110 5.04 4.60 -6.53
CA PRO A 110 6.04 4.73 -7.58
C PRO A 110 5.43 4.97 -8.96
N THR A 111 6.06 5.83 -9.74
CA THR A 111 5.67 6.12 -11.14
C THR A 111 6.42 5.27 -12.16
N SER A 112 7.37 4.45 -11.70
CA SER A 112 8.07 3.46 -12.50
C SER A 112 7.79 2.05 -11.98
N SER A 113 7.72 1.09 -12.90
CA SER A 113 7.66 -0.32 -12.54
C SER A 113 8.99 -0.79 -11.94
N GLY A 114 8.92 -1.82 -11.11
CA GLY A 114 10.10 -2.43 -10.49
C GLY A 114 9.90 -2.72 -9.00
N MET A 115 11.01 -3.04 -8.34
CA MET A 115 11.06 -3.26 -6.90
C MET A 115 11.50 -1.97 -6.21
N HIS A 116 10.73 -1.56 -5.20
CA HIS A 116 10.98 -0.33 -4.45
C HIS A 116 11.03 -0.67 -2.96
N GLU A 117 12.14 -0.33 -2.31
CA GLU A 117 12.32 -0.53 -0.88
C GLU A 117 11.75 0.65 -0.10
N VAL A 118 11.01 0.37 0.98
CA VAL A 118 10.43 1.38 1.86
C VAL A 118 11.06 1.26 3.23
N ARG A 119 11.69 2.33 3.70
CA ARG A 119 12.31 2.36 5.02
C ARG A 119 11.25 2.48 6.11
N ILE A 120 11.18 1.48 6.98
CA ILE A 120 10.35 1.50 8.19
C ILE A 120 11.17 2.07 9.34
N ARG A 121 10.55 2.95 10.14
CA ARG A 121 11.14 3.50 11.37
C ARG A 121 10.54 2.81 12.59
N PRO A 122 11.32 2.60 13.65
CA PRO A 122 10.79 2.09 14.91
C PRO A 122 9.71 3.03 15.48
N PRO A 123 8.79 2.50 16.31
CA PRO A 123 7.71 3.26 16.94
C PRO A 123 8.22 4.47 17.75
#